data_AF-A0AAE1GQL3-F1
#
_entry.id   AF-A0AAE1GQL3-F1
#
_cell.length_a   1.000
_cell.length_b   1.000
_cell.length_c   1.000
_cell.angle_alpha   90.00
_cell.angle_beta   90.00
_cell.angle_gamma   90.00
#
_symmetry.space_group_name_H-M   'P 1'
#
loop_
_entity.id
_entity.type
_entity.pdbx_description
1 polymer ?
#
loop_
_entity_poly.entity_id
_entity_poly.type
_entity_poly.pdbx_seq_one_letter_code
_entity_poly.pdbx_strand_id
1 'polypeptide(L)'
;MRVGPVVAREPDTATAVWTPVCENSRRATPSTPRLCPDPTLARPPHLATAAAHRPPKMNPYNHDTTGLSGEVQPSYSAAVETPFLADELRTSGSGSPKAAADEEEAYELAEYGYGKNYVKVLKVRRDGLRHSIREYEVNTHLQLDSREDFLQGVNKHIIATDTQKNTVYVLAKKYGIKSPEAFSLLLCSHFLYTYPQVTEVSVHIEEYPWTRIMRDGQEHNHAFVMSPVAFRSCTVSQLRNEAPRIRGELHGLRVLKTTQSAFRDFVQDEFRTLPDVNDRIFSTVVTASWLYNTGSVDFDKVWHTVKECILDKFAGEPKEGIFSPSVQNTLYLAAKMVLDQVDEIERVEMQMPNKHYNSLDLSKFQSTIKGGSENHEVYQPTDKPAGIIHAQLERSSKTLASRPRQVFRRRAKL
;
A
#
# COMPACT_ATOMS: atom_id res chain seq x y z
N MET A 1 -41.36 -39.32 -9.69
CA MET A 1 -42.10 -40.12 -10.70
C MET A 1 -42.65 -39.11 -11.74
N ARG A 2 -42.41 -39.24 -13.05
CA ARG A 2 -43.04 -40.18 -14.02
C ARG A 2 -44.57 -39.99 -14.08
N VAL A 3 -45.25 -39.71 -15.21
CA VAL A 3 -44.87 -39.30 -16.60
C VAL A 3 -46.05 -38.49 -17.20
N GLY A 4 -45.81 -37.59 -18.17
CA GLY A 4 -46.86 -37.07 -19.06
C GLY A 4 -46.29 -36.33 -20.29
N PRO A 5 -46.44 -36.84 -21.53
CA PRO A 5 -45.92 -36.20 -22.76
C PRO A 5 -47.02 -35.58 -23.63
N VAL A 6 -46.66 -34.67 -24.55
CA VAL A 6 -47.33 -34.52 -25.87
C VAL A 6 -46.46 -33.73 -26.88
N VAL A 7 -46.31 -34.33 -28.07
CA VAL A 7 -46.11 -33.83 -29.45
C VAL A 7 -45.58 -32.39 -29.72
N ALA A 8 -44.64 -32.28 -30.68
CA ALA A 8 -44.06 -31.03 -31.20
C ALA A 8 -44.78 -30.45 -32.45
N ARG A 9 -44.46 -29.20 -32.80
CA ARG A 9 -44.68 -28.58 -34.12
C ARG A 9 -43.53 -27.62 -34.48
N GLU A 10 -43.18 -27.56 -35.76
CA GLU A 10 -42.28 -26.56 -36.37
C GLU A 10 -43.07 -25.25 -36.70
N PRO A 11 -42.41 -24.12 -37.04
CA PRO A 11 -41.94 -23.91 -38.43
C PRO A 11 -40.63 -23.10 -38.64
N ASP A 12 -39.97 -23.41 -39.77
CA ASP A 12 -39.30 -22.54 -40.76
C ASP A 12 -38.31 -21.41 -40.40
N THR A 13 -37.05 -21.70 -40.71
CA THR A 13 -36.08 -20.92 -41.54
C THR A 13 -36.16 -19.38 -41.64
N ALA A 14 -35.03 -18.74 -41.33
CA ALA A 14 -34.44 -17.70 -42.19
C ALA A 14 -32.90 -17.67 -41.99
N THR A 15 -32.12 -17.46 -43.05
CA THR A 15 -30.65 -17.31 -42.97
C THR A 15 -30.20 -16.21 -43.91
N ALA A 16 -29.35 -15.29 -43.44
CA ALA A 16 -28.85 -14.17 -44.24
C ALA A 16 -27.36 -13.94 -44.00
N VAL A 17 -26.58 -13.95 -45.08
CA VAL A 17 -25.18 -13.53 -45.12
C VAL A 17 -25.03 -12.65 -46.35
N TRP A 18 -24.43 -11.46 -46.20
CA TRP A 18 -24.15 -10.55 -47.31
C TRP A 18 -22.72 -10.03 -47.22
N THR A 19 -22.01 -10.09 -48.35
CA THR A 19 -20.71 -9.45 -48.57
C THR A 19 -20.84 -8.45 -49.73
N PRO A 20 -20.19 -7.27 -49.67
CA PRO A 20 -20.04 -6.39 -50.82
C PRO A 20 -18.77 -6.71 -51.63
N VAL A 21 -18.76 -6.31 -52.90
CA VAL A 21 -17.72 -6.60 -53.90
C VAL A 21 -16.84 -5.37 -54.16
N CYS A 22 -15.58 -5.57 -54.56
CA CYS A 22 -14.65 -4.52 -55.00
C CYS A 22 -14.09 -4.80 -56.41
N GLU A 23 -14.34 -3.89 -57.36
CA GLU A 23 -13.52 -3.55 -58.55
C GLU A 23 -14.27 -2.43 -59.35
N ASN A 24 -13.71 -1.65 -60.28
CA ASN A 24 -12.45 -1.76 -61.05
C ASN A 24 -11.90 -0.37 -61.48
N SER A 25 -10.77 -0.36 -62.22
CA SER A 25 -10.19 0.71 -63.08
C SER A 25 -9.32 1.83 -62.46
N ARG A 26 -8.36 2.46 -63.17
CA ARG A 26 -7.20 1.94 -63.98
C ARG A 26 -6.27 3.08 -64.45
N ARG A 27 -4.96 3.04 -64.11
CA ARG A 27 -3.81 3.85 -64.67
C ARG A 27 -3.92 5.39 -64.45
N ALA A 28 -2.85 6.21 -64.39
CA ALA A 28 -1.48 6.10 -64.91
C ALA A 28 -0.42 6.91 -64.10
N THR A 29 0.85 6.82 -64.50
CA THR A 29 2.03 7.63 -64.09
C THR A 29 2.47 8.57 -65.25
N PRO A 30 3.46 9.52 -65.17
CA PRO A 30 4.59 9.64 -64.21
C PRO A 30 5.04 11.09 -63.82
N SER A 31 6.27 11.19 -63.26
CA SER A 31 7.26 12.31 -63.36
C SER A 31 7.53 13.28 -62.17
N THR A 32 8.81 13.68 -62.10
CA THR A 32 9.52 14.68 -61.27
C THR A 32 10.56 15.38 -62.20
N PRO A 33 11.40 16.39 -61.80
CA PRO A 33 11.52 17.20 -60.57
C PRO A 33 11.62 18.75 -60.82
N ARG A 34 11.82 19.55 -59.74
CA ARG A 34 12.57 20.85 -59.56
C ARG A 34 12.00 21.57 -58.30
N LEU A 35 12.67 22.35 -57.42
CA LEU A 35 13.97 23.07 -57.25
C LEU A 35 13.88 24.62 -57.23
N CYS A 36 13.77 25.18 -56.00
CA CYS A 36 14.23 26.52 -55.53
C CYS A 36 13.62 27.81 -56.14
N PRO A 37 13.83 29.04 -55.58
CA PRO A 37 14.55 29.44 -54.34
C PRO A 37 13.76 30.39 -53.36
N ASP A 38 14.42 30.79 -52.27
CA ASP A 38 14.15 31.93 -51.32
C ASP A 38 14.92 33.21 -51.83
N PRO A 39 14.79 34.51 -51.39
CA PRO A 39 14.98 34.98 -49.98
C PRO A 39 14.39 36.36 -49.51
N THR A 40 14.73 36.75 -48.26
CA THR A 40 14.81 38.14 -47.65
C THR A 40 13.51 38.93 -47.36
N LEU A 41 13.39 39.83 -46.36
CA LEU A 41 14.27 40.60 -45.42
C LEU A 41 13.50 40.79 -44.05
N ALA A 42 13.73 41.63 -43.00
CA ALA A 42 14.58 42.79 -42.60
C ALA A 42 14.70 42.93 -41.03
N ARG A 43 15.43 43.95 -40.53
CA ARG A 43 15.64 44.40 -39.10
C ARG A 43 16.29 45.83 -39.12
N PRO A 44 16.66 46.53 -38.00
CA PRO A 44 16.40 46.36 -36.55
C PRO A 44 15.42 47.44 -35.99
N PRO A 45 15.73 48.59 -35.29
CA PRO A 45 16.97 49.23 -34.75
C PRO A 45 17.02 49.30 -33.18
N HIS A 46 17.64 50.34 -32.57
CA HIS A 46 17.85 50.53 -31.10
C HIS A 46 18.03 52.01 -30.65
N LEU A 47 17.80 52.31 -29.34
CA LEU A 47 18.41 53.35 -28.44
C LEU A 47 18.23 52.82 -26.97
N ALA A 48 19.17 52.87 -26.00
CA ALA A 48 19.94 53.96 -25.35
C ALA A 48 19.10 54.82 -24.36
N THR A 49 19.51 55.21 -23.13
CA THR A 49 20.84 55.20 -22.45
C THR A 49 20.73 55.11 -20.90
N ALA A 50 21.85 55.20 -20.15
CA ALA A 50 22.02 54.80 -18.73
C ALA A 50 21.89 55.91 -17.66
N ALA A 51 21.84 55.51 -16.36
CA ALA A 51 22.29 56.28 -15.19
C ALA A 51 22.58 55.36 -13.97
N ALA A 52 23.42 55.78 -13.02
CA ALA A 52 23.74 55.06 -11.77
C ALA A 52 24.04 56.02 -10.61
N HIS A 53 23.74 55.65 -9.35
CA HIS A 53 24.08 56.40 -8.12
C HIS A 53 24.20 55.50 -6.86
N ARG A 54 24.93 55.99 -5.83
CA ARG A 54 25.22 55.39 -4.50
C ARG A 54 25.86 56.49 -3.61
N PRO A 55 26.02 56.36 -2.27
CA PRO A 55 25.32 55.60 -1.22
C PRO A 55 24.61 56.58 -0.24
N PRO A 56 24.37 56.30 1.08
CA PRO A 56 25.43 56.26 2.13
C PRO A 56 25.26 55.12 3.18
N LYS A 57 25.99 55.16 4.30
CA LYS A 57 25.94 54.22 5.45
C LYS A 57 25.77 54.95 6.78
N MET A 58 24.99 54.39 7.73
CA MET A 58 25.21 54.30 9.21
C MET A 58 23.94 53.65 9.82
N ASN A 59 24.00 52.47 10.46
CA ASN A 59 24.32 52.15 11.88
C ASN A 59 23.04 52.13 12.79
N PRO A 60 23.03 51.60 14.04
CA PRO A 60 22.29 50.35 14.32
C PRO A 60 21.21 50.45 15.42
N TYR A 61 20.63 49.29 15.80
CA TYR A 61 19.42 49.09 16.62
C TYR A 61 18.12 49.46 15.87
N ASN A 62 16.96 48.80 16.07
CA ASN A 62 16.47 48.13 17.28
C ASN A 62 15.67 46.83 16.99
N HIS A 63 15.04 46.28 18.05
CA HIS A 63 14.34 44.99 18.12
C HIS A 63 13.00 44.86 17.34
N ASP A 64 12.62 43.59 17.17
CA ASP A 64 11.28 43.01 16.99
C ASP A 64 10.34 43.52 15.87
N THR A 65 10.04 42.63 14.91
CA THR A 65 8.63 42.31 14.60
C THR A 65 8.47 40.95 13.92
N THR A 66 7.31 40.35 14.12
CA THR A 66 6.86 39.05 13.58
C THR A 66 6.77 39.04 12.04
N GLY A 67 7.37 38.04 11.40
CA GLY A 67 7.30 37.82 9.95
C GLY A 67 6.83 36.42 9.59
N LEU A 68 5.54 36.27 9.26
CA LEU A 68 4.98 35.02 8.75
C LEU A 68 5.53 34.70 7.34
N SER A 69 6.22 33.58 7.19
CA SER A 69 6.45 32.93 5.89
C SER A 69 6.13 31.44 6.01
N GLY A 70 5.07 31.01 5.33
CA GLY A 70 4.54 29.65 5.46
C GLY A 70 5.05 28.73 4.37
N GLU A 71 6.17 28.04 4.61
CA GLU A 71 6.51 26.86 3.82
C GLU A 71 5.74 25.64 4.35
N VAL A 72 4.61 25.33 3.70
CA VAL A 72 3.84 24.11 3.99
C VAL A 72 4.56 22.93 3.36
N GLN A 73 5.49 22.32 4.11
CA GLN A 73 5.99 20.99 3.78
C GLN A 73 4.84 19.96 3.89
N PRO A 74 4.62 19.09 2.91
CA PRO A 74 3.65 18.01 3.02
C PRO A 74 4.17 16.98 4.04
N SER A 75 3.52 16.90 5.20
CA SER A 75 3.91 16.02 6.30
C SER A 75 3.60 14.55 6.02
N TYR A 76 4.37 13.94 5.12
CA TYR A 76 4.46 12.48 4.97
C TYR A 76 5.21 11.87 6.17
N SER A 77 4.53 11.90 7.32
CA SER A 77 4.82 11.08 8.49
C SER A 77 3.50 10.61 9.08
N ALA A 78 2.86 9.69 8.36
CA ALA A 78 2.17 8.63 9.07
C ALA A 78 3.28 7.77 9.66
N ALA A 79 3.65 8.03 10.93
CA ALA A 79 4.47 7.11 11.68
C ALA A 79 3.68 5.81 11.80
N VAL A 80 3.98 4.85 10.92
CA VAL A 80 3.68 3.45 11.17
C VAL A 80 4.58 3.07 12.33
N GLU A 81 4.07 3.25 13.55
CA GLU A 81 4.57 2.52 14.71
C GLU A 81 4.51 1.05 14.30
N THR A 82 5.68 0.47 14.00
CA THR A 82 5.78 -0.96 13.74
C THR A 82 5.24 -1.65 15.00
N PRO A 83 4.14 -2.42 14.91
CA PRO A 83 3.61 -3.10 16.09
C PRO A 83 4.63 -4.17 16.47
N PHE A 84 5.47 -3.85 17.47
CA PHE A 84 6.36 -4.79 18.14
C PHE A 84 5.52 -6.00 18.54
N LEU A 85 6.05 -7.20 18.26
CA LEU A 85 5.21 -8.40 18.15
C LEU A 85 4.52 -8.72 19.48
N ALA A 86 3.19 -8.62 19.48
CA ALA A 86 2.37 -8.93 20.63
C ALA A 86 2.42 -10.42 20.98
N ASP A 87 3.27 -10.74 21.97
CA ASP A 87 3.26 -11.86 22.93
C ASP A 87 2.38 -13.08 22.56
N GLU A 88 2.93 -14.02 21.78
CA GLU A 88 2.25 -15.31 21.50
C GLU A 88 3.24 -16.50 21.39
N LEU A 89 4.24 -16.57 22.28
CA LEU A 89 5.14 -17.74 22.41
C LEU A 89 5.81 -17.84 23.80
N ARG A 90 5.09 -18.40 24.79
CA ARG A 90 5.65 -18.71 26.13
C ARG A 90 5.37 -20.16 26.53
N THR A 91 6.43 -20.95 26.68
CA THR A 91 6.40 -22.26 27.36
C THR A 91 7.59 -22.37 28.30
N SER A 92 7.35 -22.34 29.61
CA SER A 92 8.39 -22.38 30.63
C SER A 92 8.79 -23.82 31.00
N GLY A 93 10.08 -24.13 30.90
CA GLY A 93 10.67 -25.35 31.43
C GLY A 93 11.31 -25.09 32.80
N SER A 94 11.10 -25.98 33.77
CA SER A 94 11.63 -25.84 35.14
C SER A 94 12.97 -26.57 35.33
N GLY A 95 13.90 -25.92 36.02
CA GLY A 95 15.19 -26.50 36.42
C GLY A 95 15.78 -25.74 37.61
N SER A 96 16.08 -26.45 38.70
CA SER A 96 16.54 -25.86 39.96
C SER A 96 18.08 -25.73 40.04
N PRO A 97 18.63 -24.83 40.88
CA PRO A 97 19.91 -24.18 40.59
C PRO A 97 21.13 -24.76 41.33
N LYS A 98 22.30 -24.23 40.98
CA LYS A 98 23.48 -24.12 41.88
C LYS A 98 24.04 -22.71 41.78
N ALA A 99 24.37 -22.13 42.94
CA ALA A 99 24.67 -20.71 43.06
C ALA A 99 26.17 -20.38 42.88
N ALA A 100 26.43 -19.27 42.20
CA ALA A 100 27.44 -18.30 42.61
C ALA A 100 26.71 -17.08 43.21
N ALA A 101 27.41 -16.23 43.97
CA ALA A 101 26.84 -15.03 44.56
C ALA A 101 27.09 -13.82 43.63
N ASP A 102 26.25 -13.70 42.61
CA ASP A 102 26.16 -12.47 41.82
C ASP A 102 25.33 -11.42 42.57
N GLU A 103 25.60 -10.13 42.33
CA GLU A 103 24.63 -9.09 42.69
C GLU A 103 23.40 -9.27 41.79
N GLU A 104 22.20 -9.40 42.35
CA GLU A 104 20.97 -9.54 41.54
C GLU A 104 20.75 -8.25 40.73
N GLU A 105 21.13 -8.26 39.46
CA GLU A 105 20.79 -7.20 38.51
C GLU A 105 19.27 -7.05 38.49
N ALA A 106 18.76 -5.95 39.06
CA ALA A 106 17.34 -5.74 39.30
C ALA A 106 16.48 -5.53 38.01
N TYR A 107 17.07 -5.75 36.84
CA TYR A 107 16.51 -5.46 35.52
C TYR A 107 17.00 -6.51 34.51
N GLU A 108 16.10 -7.00 33.64
CA GLU A 108 16.44 -7.92 32.55
C GLU A 108 16.17 -7.32 31.17
N LEU A 109 16.97 -7.72 30.17
CA LEU A 109 16.71 -7.40 28.76
C LEU A 109 15.60 -8.31 28.21
N ALA A 110 14.35 -7.87 28.38
CA ALA A 110 13.16 -8.58 27.92
C ALA A 110 13.02 -8.63 26.38
N GLU A 111 13.28 -7.51 25.71
CA GLU A 111 13.35 -7.40 24.24
C GLU A 111 14.57 -6.56 23.86
N TYR A 112 15.33 -7.00 22.86
CA TYR A 112 16.55 -6.32 22.41
C TYR A 112 16.89 -6.70 20.96
N GLY A 113 17.37 -5.73 20.20
CA GLY A 113 17.76 -5.88 18.80
C GLY A 113 18.34 -4.57 18.27
N TYR A 114 19.03 -4.63 17.12
CA TYR A 114 19.68 -3.47 16.51
C TYR A 114 19.66 -3.58 14.99
N GLY A 115 19.86 -2.46 14.28
CA GLY A 115 19.59 -2.47 12.85
C GLY A 115 19.98 -1.23 12.05
N LYS A 116 19.46 -1.18 10.83
CA LYS A 116 19.49 0.00 9.96
C LYS A 116 18.12 0.23 9.34
N ASN A 117 17.59 1.43 9.55
CA ASN A 117 16.34 1.88 8.95
C ASN A 117 16.58 2.88 7.83
N TYR A 118 15.55 3.06 7.00
CA TYR A 118 15.47 4.06 5.93
C TYR A 118 16.51 3.88 4.81
N VAL A 119 16.91 2.63 4.51
CA VAL A 119 17.83 2.32 3.40
C VAL A 119 17.07 2.37 2.07
N LYS A 120 17.02 3.54 1.44
CA LYS A 120 16.34 3.74 0.15
C LYS A 120 17.09 3.07 -1.00
N VAL A 121 16.42 2.26 -1.82
CA VAL A 121 17.03 1.55 -2.96
C VAL A 121 16.12 1.53 -4.20
N LEU A 122 16.57 2.20 -5.27
CA LEU A 122 15.96 2.17 -6.61
C LEU A 122 16.61 1.09 -7.48
N LYS A 123 15.83 0.08 -7.88
CA LYS A 123 16.23 -0.93 -8.87
C LYS A 123 15.64 -0.59 -10.24
N VAL A 124 16.51 -0.23 -11.20
CA VAL A 124 16.13 -0.09 -12.61
C VAL A 124 16.50 -1.36 -13.40
N ARG A 125 15.55 -1.91 -14.16
CA ARG A 125 15.79 -2.89 -15.23
C ARG A 125 15.64 -2.18 -16.59
N ARG A 126 16.48 -2.53 -17.57
CA ARG A 126 16.48 -1.95 -18.91
C ARG A 126 16.44 -3.05 -19.96
N ASP A 127 15.35 -3.13 -20.72
CA ASP A 127 15.11 -4.10 -21.78
C ASP A 127 15.00 -3.34 -23.11
N GLY A 128 16.16 -2.99 -23.69
CA GLY A 128 16.22 -2.03 -24.80
C GLY A 128 15.74 -0.64 -24.36
N LEU A 129 14.85 -0.03 -25.14
CA LEU A 129 14.25 1.28 -24.83
C LEU A 129 13.27 1.25 -23.65
N ARG A 130 12.77 0.07 -23.29
CA ARG A 130 11.72 -0.14 -22.27
C ARG A 130 12.39 -0.38 -20.92
N HIS A 131 12.12 0.48 -19.95
CA HIS A 131 12.62 0.34 -18.59
C HIS A 131 11.49 -0.03 -17.62
N SER A 132 11.82 -0.74 -16.54
CA SER A 132 10.97 -0.88 -15.35
C SER A 132 11.76 -0.52 -14.09
N ILE A 133 11.05 -0.07 -13.06
CA ILE A 133 11.62 0.31 -11.77
C ILE A 133 10.83 -0.34 -10.63
N ARG A 134 11.51 -0.56 -9.50
CA ARG A 134 10.91 -0.62 -8.15
C ARG A 134 11.83 0.17 -7.22
N GLU A 135 11.27 0.98 -6.34
CA GLU A 135 12.02 1.76 -5.35
C GLU A 135 11.46 1.49 -3.96
N TYR A 136 12.34 1.10 -3.04
CA TYR A 136 11.98 0.63 -1.71
C TYR A 136 12.64 1.46 -0.61
N GLU A 137 11.96 1.61 0.52
CA GLU A 137 12.57 1.91 1.82
C GLU A 137 12.79 0.59 2.57
N VAL A 138 14.02 0.31 3.00
CA VAL A 138 14.36 -0.97 3.67
C VAL A 138 14.83 -0.74 5.10
N ASN A 139 14.21 -1.47 6.03
CA ASN A 139 14.56 -1.54 7.44
C ASN A 139 15.02 -2.96 7.77
N THR A 140 16.22 -3.12 8.34
CA THR A 140 16.76 -4.42 8.78
C THR A 140 17.04 -4.41 10.28
N HIS A 141 16.44 -5.31 11.03
CA HIS A 141 16.68 -5.54 12.46
C HIS A 141 17.25 -6.95 12.68
N LEU A 142 18.28 -7.05 13.52
CA LEU A 142 18.95 -8.29 13.91
C LEU A 142 18.91 -8.43 15.44
N GLN A 143 18.68 -9.64 15.92
CA GLN A 143 18.96 -10.06 17.30
C GLN A 143 20.16 -11.01 17.32
N LEU A 144 20.96 -10.97 18.38
CA LEU A 144 22.13 -11.85 18.57
C LEU A 144 21.89 -12.90 19.67
N ASP A 145 22.78 -13.88 19.77
CA ASP A 145 22.84 -14.86 20.87
C ASP A 145 23.47 -14.28 22.14
N SER A 146 24.52 -13.46 21.98
CA SER A 146 25.18 -12.72 23.05
C SER A 146 24.49 -11.39 23.37
N ARG A 147 24.72 -10.93 24.61
CA ARG A 147 24.29 -9.62 25.14
C ARG A 147 25.49 -8.78 25.64
N GLU A 148 26.74 -9.21 25.38
CA GLU A 148 27.94 -8.50 25.85
C GLU A 148 28.10 -7.09 25.24
N ASP A 149 27.47 -6.83 24.10
CA ASP A 149 27.35 -5.52 23.47
C ASP A 149 26.54 -4.54 24.35
N PHE A 150 25.41 -4.98 24.89
CA PHE A 150 24.60 -4.19 25.83
C PHE A 150 25.20 -4.13 27.24
N LEU A 151 25.60 -5.27 27.80
CA LEU A 151 26.00 -5.40 29.21
C LEU A 151 27.46 -5.00 29.47
N GLN A 152 28.33 -5.08 28.46
CA GLN A 152 29.78 -4.89 28.63
C GLN A 152 30.41 -4.00 27.54
N GLY A 153 29.64 -3.50 26.56
CA GLY A 153 30.14 -2.70 25.43
C GLY A 153 30.98 -3.49 24.40
N VAL A 154 30.95 -4.82 24.43
CA VAL A 154 31.87 -5.68 23.65
C VAL A 154 31.32 -5.95 22.25
N ASN A 155 31.70 -5.08 21.31
CA ASN A 155 31.22 -5.08 19.93
C ASN A 155 31.70 -6.28 19.04
N LYS A 156 32.36 -7.31 19.60
CA LYS A 156 33.05 -8.38 18.84
C LYS A 156 32.13 -9.22 17.93
N HIS A 157 30.82 -9.26 18.24
CA HIS A 157 29.82 -10.02 17.49
C HIS A 157 28.94 -9.14 16.56
N ILE A 158 29.07 -7.81 16.63
CA ILE A 158 28.21 -6.85 15.93
C ILE A 158 28.46 -6.86 14.41
N ILE A 159 27.39 -7.15 13.64
CA ILE A 159 27.31 -6.87 12.21
C ILE A 159 26.98 -5.38 12.07
N ALA A 160 28.03 -4.55 11.98
CA ALA A 160 27.92 -3.09 11.94
C ALA A 160 26.78 -2.61 11.02
N THR A 161 26.02 -1.61 11.49
CA THR A 161 24.77 -1.20 10.81
C THR A 161 25.01 -0.60 9.42
N ASP A 162 26.24 -0.15 9.12
CA ASP A 162 26.65 0.20 7.74
C ASP A 162 26.84 -1.04 6.85
N THR A 163 27.37 -2.15 7.40
CA THR A 163 27.44 -3.44 6.70
C THR A 163 26.04 -3.93 6.33
N GLN A 164 25.04 -3.78 7.21
CA GLN A 164 23.65 -4.11 6.90
C GLN A 164 23.12 -3.30 5.69
N LYS A 165 23.34 -1.97 5.69
CA LYS A 165 23.05 -1.07 4.57
C LYS A 165 23.76 -1.51 3.28
N ASN A 166 25.04 -1.87 3.35
CA ASN A 166 25.82 -2.34 2.20
C ASN A 166 25.27 -3.69 1.66
N THR A 167 24.87 -4.60 2.54
CA THR A 167 24.22 -5.87 2.20
C THR A 167 22.93 -5.65 1.39
N VAL A 168 22.06 -4.71 1.78
CA VAL A 168 20.85 -4.35 1.00
C VAL A 168 21.22 -4.00 -0.45
N TYR A 169 22.17 -3.08 -0.65
CA TYR A 169 22.59 -2.69 -2.01
C TYR A 169 23.24 -3.83 -2.80
N VAL A 170 24.11 -4.62 -2.17
CA VAL A 170 24.83 -5.73 -2.82
C VAL A 170 23.88 -6.86 -3.22
N LEU A 171 22.91 -7.22 -2.39
CA LEU A 171 21.92 -8.25 -2.72
C LEU A 171 20.95 -7.78 -3.81
N ALA A 172 20.45 -6.53 -3.73
CA ALA A 172 19.63 -5.92 -4.78
C ALA A 172 20.37 -5.83 -6.13
N LYS A 173 21.70 -5.66 -6.11
CA LYS A 173 22.55 -5.72 -7.31
C LYS A 173 22.73 -7.16 -7.80
N LYS A 174 23.09 -8.11 -6.93
CA LYS A 174 23.48 -9.50 -7.27
C LYS A 174 22.29 -10.35 -7.74
N TYR A 175 21.19 -10.35 -6.99
CA TYR A 175 20.04 -11.22 -7.23
C TYR A 175 18.85 -10.47 -7.86
N GLY A 176 18.90 -9.14 -7.86
CA GLY A 176 17.78 -8.30 -8.27
C GLY A 176 16.78 -8.06 -7.14
N ILE A 177 15.69 -7.39 -7.51
CA ILE A 177 14.51 -7.19 -6.68
C ILE A 177 13.33 -7.74 -7.49
N LYS A 178 12.52 -8.58 -6.87
CA LYS A 178 11.26 -9.08 -7.47
C LYS A 178 10.09 -8.32 -6.89
N SER A 179 9.71 -8.64 -5.65
CA SER A 179 8.73 -7.95 -4.81
C SER A 179 9.35 -7.63 -3.44
N PRO A 180 8.70 -6.81 -2.59
CA PRO A 180 9.18 -6.52 -1.24
C PRO A 180 9.40 -7.81 -0.42
N GLU A 181 8.41 -8.70 -0.38
CA GLU A 181 8.41 -9.93 0.42
C GLU A 181 9.52 -10.89 -0.03
N ALA A 182 9.71 -11.04 -1.35
CA ALA A 182 10.76 -11.86 -1.91
C ALA A 182 12.17 -11.29 -1.67
N PHE A 183 12.30 -9.98 -1.49
CA PHE A 183 13.58 -9.33 -1.17
C PHE A 183 13.86 -9.36 0.34
N SER A 184 12.84 -9.19 1.19
CA SER A 184 12.92 -9.42 2.64
C SER A 184 13.33 -10.86 2.97
N LEU A 185 12.72 -11.86 2.34
CA LEU A 185 13.09 -13.27 2.48
C LEU A 185 14.57 -13.53 2.12
N LEU A 186 15.08 -12.88 1.08
CA LEU A 186 16.49 -12.95 0.68
C LEU A 186 17.42 -12.31 1.73
N LEU A 187 17.00 -11.19 2.33
CA LEU A 187 17.74 -10.51 3.40
C LEU A 187 17.76 -11.35 4.69
N CYS A 188 16.61 -11.83 5.16
CA CYS A 188 16.51 -12.75 6.31
C CYS A 188 17.40 -13.99 6.12
N SER A 189 17.27 -14.67 4.97
CA SER A 189 18.07 -15.85 4.66
C SER A 189 19.56 -15.55 4.55
N HIS A 190 19.96 -14.35 4.08
CA HIS A 190 21.37 -13.97 4.01
C HIS A 190 21.96 -13.77 5.41
N PHE A 191 21.32 -12.97 6.27
CA PHE A 191 21.85 -12.69 7.61
C PHE A 191 21.91 -13.96 8.46
N LEU A 192 20.84 -14.77 8.49
CA LEU A 192 20.82 -16.04 9.23
C LEU A 192 21.85 -17.07 8.73
N TYR A 193 22.10 -17.14 7.41
CA TYR A 193 23.07 -18.09 6.86
C TYR A 193 24.52 -17.62 7.03
N THR A 194 24.78 -16.31 6.94
CA THR A 194 26.13 -15.74 6.89
C THR A 194 26.74 -15.55 8.29
N TYR A 195 25.91 -15.22 9.29
CA TYR A 195 26.37 -14.85 10.63
C TYR A 195 25.77 -15.81 11.67
N PRO A 196 26.53 -16.82 12.16
CA PRO A 196 26.01 -17.83 13.07
C PRO A 196 25.38 -17.25 14.35
N GLN A 197 25.92 -16.13 14.85
CA GLN A 197 25.50 -15.47 16.08
C GLN A 197 24.12 -14.79 16.00
N VAL A 198 23.56 -14.60 14.80
CA VAL A 198 22.27 -13.91 14.63
C VAL A 198 21.13 -14.87 14.97
N THR A 199 20.31 -14.58 15.95
CA THR A 199 19.22 -15.45 16.46
C THR A 199 17.89 -15.18 15.78
N GLU A 200 17.54 -13.91 15.57
CA GLU A 200 16.39 -13.48 14.76
C GLU A 200 16.80 -12.43 13.73
N VAL A 201 16.10 -12.41 12.59
CA VAL A 201 16.14 -11.34 11.60
C VAL A 201 14.73 -10.89 11.25
N SER A 202 14.46 -9.60 11.40
CA SER A 202 13.23 -8.96 10.93
C SER A 202 13.56 -7.91 9.85
N VAL A 203 12.86 -7.95 8.72
CA VAL A 203 13.05 -7.05 7.60
C VAL A 203 11.69 -6.47 7.19
N HIS A 204 11.55 -5.16 7.35
CA HIS A 204 10.39 -4.41 6.88
C HIS A 204 10.76 -3.62 5.63
N ILE A 205 9.87 -3.60 4.64
CA ILE A 205 10.06 -2.89 3.37
C ILE A 205 8.78 -2.17 2.99
N GLU A 206 8.87 -0.88 2.71
CA GLU A 206 7.84 -0.10 2.00
C GLU A 206 8.23 0.09 0.53
N GLU A 207 7.25 0.05 -0.37
CA GLU A 207 7.42 0.32 -1.80
C GLU A 207 6.84 1.69 -2.20
N TYR A 208 7.68 2.52 -2.81
CA TYR A 208 7.27 3.81 -3.38
C TYR A 208 6.31 3.60 -4.56
N PRO A 209 5.10 4.20 -4.54
CA PRO A 209 4.05 3.93 -5.52
C PRO A 209 4.28 4.65 -6.86
N TRP A 210 5.31 4.22 -7.59
CA TRP A 210 5.64 4.68 -8.93
C TRP A 210 4.75 4.04 -9.99
N THR A 211 3.79 4.81 -10.48
CA THR A 211 2.96 4.44 -11.63
C THR A 211 3.64 4.86 -12.93
N ARG A 212 3.56 4.05 -13.98
CA ARG A 212 4.09 4.42 -15.31
C ARG A 212 3.21 5.52 -15.93
N ILE A 213 3.83 6.53 -16.53
CA ILE A 213 3.07 7.60 -17.20
C ILE A 213 2.34 7.01 -18.42
N MET A 214 1.02 7.23 -18.45
CA MET A 214 0.17 6.96 -19.60
C MET A 214 0.01 8.25 -20.42
N ARG A 215 0.03 8.12 -21.75
CA ARG A 215 -0.28 9.21 -22.68
C ARG A 215 -1.01 8.64 -23.89
N ASP A 216 -2.15 9.24 -24.25
CA ASP A 216 -2.91 8.89 -25.46
C ASP A 216 -3.23 7.38 -25.56
N GLY A 217 -3.49 6.73 -24.41
CA GLY A 217 -3.71 5.29 -24.27
C GLY A 217 -2.45 4.42 -24.21
N GLN A 218 -1.26 4.99 -24.46
CA GLN A 218 0.02 4.29 -24.51
C GLN A 218 0.87 4.48 -23.23
N GLU A 219 1.52 3.41 -22.79
CA GLU A 219 2.48 3.42 -21.69
C GLU A 219 3.84 4.04 -22.09
N HIS A 220 4.33 5.02 -21.34
CA HIS A 220 5.65 5.59 -21.60
C HIS A 220 6.79 4.61 -21.28
N ASN A 221 7.75 4.49 -22.21
CA ASN A 221 8.81 3.47 -22.14
C ASN A 221 9.65 3.51 -20.85
N HIS A 222 9.91 4.69 -20.31
CA HIS A 222 10.85 4.88 -19.18
C HIS A 222 10.57 6.12 -18.33
N ALA A 223 9.31 6.56 -18.22
CA ALA A 223 8.92 7.66 -17.32
C ALA A 223 7.76 7.25 -16.41
N PHE A 224 7.81 7.75 -15.19
CA PHE A 224 6.98 7.32 -14.07
C PHE A 224 6.56 8.55 -13.25
N VAL A 225 5.43 8.44 -12.56
CA VAL A 225 4.87 9.44 -11.66
C VAL A 225 4.53 8.78 -10.34
N MET A 226 4.86 9.43 -9.22
CA MET A 226 4.49 8.93 -7.90
C MET A 226 3.00 9.20 -7.68
N SER A 227 2.22 8.14 -7.50
CA SER A 227 0.74 8.20 -7.54
C SER A 227 0.14 7.27 -6.49
N PRO A 228 0.18 7.64 -5.19
CA PRO A 228 -0.33 6.81 -4.09
C PRO A 228 -1.86 6.69 -4.12
N VAL A 229 -2.37 5.63 -4.74
CA VAL A 229 -3.75 5.15 -4.53
C VAL A 229 -3.85 4.33 -3.24
N ALA A 230 -2.79 3.55 -2.98
CA ALA A 230 -2.50 2.87 -1.73
C ALA A 230 -0.98 2.69 -1.63
N PHE A 231 -0.46 2.59 -0.42
CA PHE A 231 0.92 2.19 -0.15
C PHE A 231 1.00 0.68 0.04
N ARG A 232 2.15 0.09 -0.29
CA ARG A 232 2.46 -1.31 -0.07
C ARG A 232 3.65 -1.42 0.85
N SER A 233 3.50 -2.23 1.88
CA SER A 233 4.61 -2.63 2.74
C SER A 233 4.60 -4.15 2.94
N CYS A 234 5.66 -4.67 3.53
CA CYS A 234 5.71 -6.03 4.05
C CYS A 234 6.67 -6.12 5.23
N THR A 235 6.42 -7.08 6.10
CA THR A 235 7.30 -7.41 7.22
C THR A 235 7.58 -8.91 7.19
N VAL A 236 8.85 -9.30 7.12
CA VAL A 236 9.27 -10.70 7.21
C VAL A 236 10.18 -10.86 8.41
N SER A 237 9.79 -11.66 9.39
CA SER A 237 10.66 -12.08 10.49
C SER A 237 10.98 -13.57 10.42
N GLN A 238 12.16 -13.97 10.90
CA GLN A 238 12.57 -15.36 10.94
C GLN A 238 13.55 -15.62 12.10
N LEU A 239 13.13 -16.51 13.00
CA LEU A 239 14.01 -17.13 14.00
C LEU A 239 14.94 -18.16 13.36
N ARG A 240 16.15 -18.30 13.90
CA ARG A 240 17.16 -19.24 13.42
C ARG A 240 16.61 -20.68 13.42
N ASN A 241 16.74 -21.35 12.27
CA ASN A 241 16.24 -22.69 11.95
C ASN A 241 14.72 -22.83 11.71
N GLU A 242 13.91 -21.82 12.04
CA GLU A 242 12.46 -21.84 11.88
C GLU A 242 11.99 -21.42 10.47
N ALA A 243 10.67 -21.45 10.25
CA ALA A 243 10.05 -20.92 9.03
C ALA A 243 9.89 -19.38 9.13
N PRO A 244 10.03 -18.63 8.02
CA PRO A 244 9.82 -17.20 8.02
C PRO A 244 8.33 -16.84 8.18
N ARG A 245 8.02 -15.91 9.08
CA ARG A 245 6.70 -15.29 9.24
C ARG A 245 6.59 -14.12 8.25
N ILE A 246 5.73 -14.23 7.26
CA ILE A 246 5.62 -13.26 6.15
C ILE A 246 4.29 -12.51 6.27
N ARG A 247 4.35 -11.21 6.60
CA ARG A 247 3.19 -10.30 6.59
C ARG A 247 3.24 -9.42 5.33
N GLY A 248 2.17 -9.46 4.53
CA GLY A 248 1.93 -8.47 3.46
C GLY A 248 1.01 -7.36 3.95
N GLU A 249 1.20 -6.14 3.48
CA GLU A 249 0.49 -4.95 4.00
C GLU A 249 0.03 -4.01 2.88
N LEU A 250 -1.10 -3.35 3.12
CA LEU A 250 -1.70 -2.29 2.31
C LEU A 250 -2.20 -1.20 3.25
N HIS A 251 -1.83 0.05 3.01
CA HIS A 251 -2.27 1.16 3.85
C HIS A 251 -2.53 2.44 3.04
N GLY A 252 -3.22 3.41 3.65
CA GLY A 252 -3.50 4.72 3.02
C GLY A 252 -4.55 4.71 1.91
N LEU A 253 -5.23 3.58 1.65
CA LEU A 253 -6.26 3.46 0.61
C LEU A 253 -7.52 4.26 0.99
N ARG A 254 -7.57 5.54 0.61
CA ARG A 254 -8.73 6.41 0.86
C ARG A 254 -9.81 6.18 -0.19
N VAL A 255 -10.98 5.77 0.27
CA VAL A 255 -12.18 5.54 -0.57
C VAL A 255 -13.38 6.29 -0.03
N LEU A 256 -14.34 6.61 -0.90
CA LEU A 256 -15.59 7.30 -0.59
C LEU A 256 -16.69 6.82 -1.54
N LYS A 257 -17.88 6.52 -0.99
CA LYS A 257 -19.12 6.44 -1.76
C LYS A 257 -20.17 7.35 -1.12
N THR A 258 -20.99 7.99 -1.96
CA THR A 258 -21.95 9.03 -1.54
C THR A 258 -23.27 8.49 -1.03
N THR A 259 -23.57 7.23 -1.33
CA THR A 259 -24.84 6.53 -1.06
C THR A 259 -24.57 5.03 -0.84
N GLN A 260 -25.63 4.21 -0.78
CA GLN A 260 -25.58 2.77 -0.54
C GLN A 260 -24.87 2.41 0.78
N SER A 261 -25.11 3.21 1.83
CA SER A 261 -24.59 2.97 3.18
C SER A 261 -25.57 3.45 4.24
N ALA A 262 -25.99 2.57 5.15
CA ALA A 262 -26.87 2.92 6.25
C ALA A 262 -26.14 2.91 7.61
N PHE A 263 -26.84 3.39 8.64
CA PHE A 263 -26.62 3.02 10.04
C PHE A 263 -27.89 3.26 10.84
N ARG A 264 -28.53 2.18 11.27
CA ARG A 264 -29.82 2.19 11.96
C ARG A 264 -29.99 0.95 12.83
N ASP A 265 -31.09 0.88 13.57
CA ASP A 265 -31.45 -0.28 14.40
C ASP A 265 -30.38 -0.60 15.48
N PHE A 266 -29.57 0.39 15.88
CA PHE A 266 -28.53 0.27 16.91
C PHE A 266 -29.05 0.65 18.30
N VAL A 267 -28.28 0.28 19.34
CA VAL A 267 -28.61 0.47 20.77
C VAL A 267 -29.14 1.88 21.05
N GLN A 268 -30.19 1.96 21.87
CA GLN A 268 -30.77 3.20 22.37
C GLN A 268 -30.52 3.27 23.88
N ASP A 269 -29.69 4.23 24.30
CA ASP A 269 -29.31 4.50 25.68
C ASP A 269 -29.42 6.02 25.96
N GLU A 270 -29.13 6.44 27.19
CA GLU A 270 -29.19 7.84 27.63
C GLU A 270 -28.10 8.74 27.01
N PHE A 271 -27.13 8.19 26.28
CA PHE A 271 -26.04 8.92 25.63
C PHE A 271 -26.25 9.10 24.12
N ARG A 272 -27.19 8.34 23.53
CA ARG A 272 -27.49 8.36 22.09
C ARG A 272 -28.13 9.67 21.64
N THR A 273 -27.36 10.46 20.89
CA THR A 273 -27.86 11.62 20.11
C THR A 273 -27.95 11.36 18.60
N LEU A 274 -27.41 10.24 18.11
CA LEU A 274 -27.36 9.92 16.69
C LEU A 274 -28.71 9.38 16.18
N PRO A 275 -29.36 9.98 15.16
CA PRO A 275 -30.54 9.40 14.53
C PRO A 275 -30.17 8.18 13.67
N ASP A 276 -31.17 7.33 13.40
CA ASP A 276 -31.05 6.28 12.39
C ASP A 276 -31.00 6.91 10.98
N VAL A 277 -30.08 6.45 10.13
CA VAL A 277 -29.92 6.90 8.75
C VAL A 277 -30.02 5.74 7.77
N ASN A 278 -30.96 5.84 6.83
CA ASN A 278 -31.17 4.84 5.79
C ASN A 278 -30.17 4.96 4.63
N ASP A 279 -29.63 6.17 4.42
CA ASP A 279 -28.51 6.41 3.51
C ASP A 279 -27.58 7.51 4.06
N ARG A 280 -26.30 7.45 3.71
CA ARG A 280 -25.25 8.41 4.08
C ARG A 280 -23.99 8.23 3.23
N ILE A 281 -23.14 9.25 3.20
CA ILE A 281 -21.76 9.11 2.74
C ILE A 281 -21.02 8.11 3.64
N PHE A 282 -20.27 7.19 3.03
CA PHE A 282 -19.28 6.36 3.70
C PHE A 282 -17.92 6.62 3.08
N SER A 283 -16.97 7.07 3.89
CA SER A 283 -15.56 7.18 3.52
C SER A 283 -14.68 6.51 4.55
N THR A 284 -13.58 5.91 4.11
CA THR A 284 -12.57 5.32 4.99
C THR A 284 -11.18 5.44 4.38
N VAL A 285 -10.16 5.22 5.20
CA VAL A 285 -8.76 5.05 4.79
C VAL A 285 -8.36 3.67 5.23
N VAL A 286 -8.40 2.69 4.32
CA VAL A 286 -8.21 1.28 4.68
C VAL A 286 -6.74 1.01 4.98
N THR A 287 -6.52 0.38 6.13
CA THR A 287 -5.29 -0.36 6.44
C THR A 287 -5.65 -1.83 6.52
N ALA A 288 -4.90 -2.68 5.82
CA ALA A 288 -5.04 -4.12 5.82
C ALA A 288 -3.66 -4.78 5.87
N SER A 289 -3.54 -5.89 6.60
CA SER A 289 -2.37 -6.75 6.53
C SER A 289 -2.77 -8.21 6.61
N TRP A 290 -1.93 -9.09 6.09
CA TRP A 290 -2.24 -10.51 5.98
C TRP A 290 -1.01 -11.37 6.18
N LEU A 291 -1.19 -12.50 6.85
CA LEU A 291 -0.15 -13.48 7.12
C LEU A 291 -0.22 -14.59 6.06
N TYR A 292 0.90 -14.82 5.37
CA TYR A 292 1.02 -15.90 4.39
C TYR A 292 1.42 -17.22 5.07
N ASN A 293 0.79 -18.32 4.65
CA ASN A 293 1.16 -19.69 5.05
C ASN A 293 2.29 -20.30 4.20
N THR A 294 2.73 -19.62 3.14
CA THR A 294 3.80 -20.08 2.24
C THR A 294 4.62 -18.91 1.68
N GLY A 295 5.93 -19.12 1.54
CA GLY A 295 6.82 -18.20 0.80
C GLY A 295 6.87 -18.47 -0.71
N SER A 296 6.09 -19.44 -1.22
CA SER A 296 6.11 -19.86 -2.63
C SER A 296 4.87 -19.35 -3.38
N VAL A 297 4.66 -18.03 -3.40
CA VAL A 297 3.48 -17.36 -3.95
C VAL A 297 3.85 -16.19 -4.86
N ASP A 298 2.96 -15.81 -5.77
CA ASP A 298 3.04 -14.56 -6.51
C ASP A 298 2.53 -13.40 -5.62
N PHE A 299 3.44 -12.83 -4.84
CA PHE A 299 3.14 -11.74 -3.91
C PHE A 299 2.56 -10.49 -4.58
N ASP A 300 2.99 -10.18 -5.81
CA ASP A 300 2.47 -9.02 -6.55
C ASP A 300 1.00 -9.25 -6.94
N LYS A 301 0.69 -10.43 -7.49
CA LYS A 301 -0.70 -10.84 -7.76
C LYS A 301 -1.54 -10.82 -6.49
N VAL A 302 -1.05 -11.36 -5.37
CA VAL A 302 -1.82 -11.38 -4.11
C VAL A 302 -2.10 -9.97 -3.59
N TRP A 303 -1.12 -9.07 -3.58
CA TRP A 303 -1.35 -7.69 -3.14
C TRP A 303 -2.44 -6.99 -3.98
N HIS A 304 -2.41 -7.20 -5.31
CA HIS A 304 -3.47 -6.73 -6.19
C HIS A 304 -4.82 -7.38 -5.88
N THR A 305 -4.89 -8.71 -5.72
CA THR A 305 -6.13 -9.42 -5.37
C THR A 305 -6.72 -8.91 -4.05
N VAL A 306 -5.91 -8.67 -3.01
CA VAL A 306 -6.38 -8.10 -1.74
C VAL A 306 -6.98 -6.71 -1.95
N LYS A 307 -6.31 -5.84 -2.69
CA LYS A 307 -6.83 -4.50 -3.02
C LYS A 307 -8.16 -4.56 -3.77
N GLU A 308 -8.28 -5.42 -4.79
CA GLU A 308 -9.54 -5.55 -5.54
C GLU A 308 -10.67 -6.15 -4.70
N CYS A 309 -10.41 -7.12 -3.80
CA CYS A 309 -11.41 -7.63 -2.85
C CYS A 309 -11.96 -6.53 -1.92
N ILE A 310 -11.10 -5.59 -1.49
CA ILE A 310 -11.49 -4.43 -0.68
C ILE A 310 -12.35 -3.46 -1.50
N LEU A 311 -11.95 -3.16 -2.75
CA LEU A 311 -12.66 -2.23 -3.62
C LEU A 311 -14.03 -2.78 -4.07
N ASP A 312 -14.09 -4.06 -4.47
CA ASP A 312 -15.34 -4.74 -4.85
C ASP A 312 -16.36 -4.75 -3.71
N LYS A 313 -15.94 -5.05 -2.47
CA LYS A 313 -16.86 -5.07 -1.31
C LYS A 313 -17.17 -3.69 -0.74
N PHE A 314 -16.37 -2.67 -1.04
CA PHE A 314 -16.70 -1.28 -0.74
C PHE A 314 -17.70 -0.69 -1.76
N ALA A 315 -17.42 -0.84 -3.07
CA ALA A 315 -18.14 -0.16 -4.14
C ALA A 315 -19.32 -0.97 -4.70
N GLY A 316 -19.12 -2.25 -5.00
CA GLY A 316 -20.08 -3.10 -5.72
C GLY A 316 -20.02 -2.96 -7.24
N GLU A 317 -21.15 -3.26 -7.91
CA GLU A 317 -21.24 -3.14 -9.37
C GLU A 317 -21.23 -1.64 -9.79
N PRO A 318 -20.54 -1.23 -10.88
CA PRO A 318 -20.32 0.19 -11.17
C PRO A 318 -21.54 1.09 -11.43
N LYS A 319 -22.75 0.54 -11.61
CA LYS A 319 -24.01 1.28 -11.81
C LYS A 319 -24.90 1.25 -10.57
N GLU A 320 -25.09 0.05 -10.01
CA GLU A 320 -26.03 -0.18 -8.89
C GLU A 320 -25.36 -0.08 -7.50
N GLY A 321 -24.04 -0.27 -7.45
CA GLY A 321 -23.24 -0.34 -6.24
C GLY A 321 -23.47 -1.61 -5.40
N ILE A 322 -23.13 -1.54 -4.11
CA ILE A 322 -23.51 -2.53 -3.09
C ILE A 322 -23.92 -1.82 -1.79
N PHE A 323 -25.06 -2.21 -1.23
CA PHE A 323 -25.56 -1.66 0.02
C PHE A 323 -24.74 -2.14 1.23
N SER A 324 -24.27 -1.19 2.05
CA SER A 324 -23.53 -1.44 3.30
C SER A 324 -24.41 -1.15 4.52
N PRO A 325 -24.88 -2.17 5.28
CA PRO A 325 -25.62 -1.92 6.53
C PRO A 325 -24.71 -1.41 7.66
N SER A 326 -23.41 -1.73 7.62
CA SER A 326 -22.42 -1.27 8.59
C SER A 326 -20.98 -1.40 8.05
N VAL A 327 -20.05 -0.62 8.63
CA VAL A 327 -18.62 -0.73 8.30
C VAL A 327 -18.07 -2.09 8.71
N GLN A 328 -18.54 -2.62 9.85
CA GLN A 328 -18.23 -3.96 10.35
C GLN A 328 -18.57 -5.05 9.31
N ASN A 329 -19.75 -4.96 8.67
CA ASN A 329 -20.17 -5.92 7.66
C ASN A 329 -19.35 -5.81 6.37
N THR A 330 -19.08 -4.58 5.90
CA THR A 330 -18.22 -4.34 4.73
C THR A 330 -16.80 -4.89 4.95
N LEU A 331 -16.20 -4.61 6.10
CA LEU A 331 -14.88 -5.10 6.50
C LEU A 331 -14.85 -6.64 6.56
N TYR A 332 -15.83 -7.25 7.23
CA TYR A 332 -15.96 -8.71 7.30
C TYR A 332 -16.06 -9.34 5.90
N LEU A 333 -16.90 -8.79 5.02
CA LEU A 333 -17.08 -9.33 3.67
C LEU A 333 -15.82 -9.17 2.81
N ALA A 334 -15.09 -8.06 2.92
CA ALA A 334 -13.82 -7.85 2.24
C ALA A 334 -12.75 -8.86 2.73
N ALA A 335 -12.54 -8.96 4.05
CA ALA A 335 -11.56 -9.87 4.63
C ALA A 335 -11.91 -11.36 4.38
N LYS A 336 -13.21 -11.71 4.40
CA LYS A 336 -13.67 -13.05 4.01
C LYS A 336 -13.37 -13.32 2.53
N MET A 337 -13.65 -12.37 1.63
CA MET A 337 -13.41 -12.53 0.20
C MET A 337 -11.93 -12.73 -0.13
N VAL A 338 -11.02 -12.07 0.60
CA VAL A 338 -9.57 -12.34 0.52
C VAL A 338 -9.26 -13.80 0.88
N LEU A 339 -9.80 -14.30 1.98
CA LEU A 339 -9.62 -15.70 2.41
C LEU A 339 -10.32 -16.71 1.48
N ASP A 340 -11.40 -16.32 0.78
CA ASP A 340 -12.04 -17.15 -0.23
C ASP A 340 -11.24 -17.24 -1.55
N GLN A 341 -10.49 -16.19 -1.91
CA GLN A 341 -9.74 -16.10 -3.18
C GLN A 341 -8.26 -16.44 -3.11
N VAL A 342 -7.59 -16.24 -1.96
CA VAL A 342 -6.13 -16.40 -1.82
C VAL A 342 -5.79 -17.49 -0.81
N ASP A 343 -5.52 -18.69 -1.30
CA ASP A 343 -5.26 -19.89 -0.49
C ASP A 343 -3.98 -19.80 0.34
N GLU A 344 -3.02 -19.01 -0.13
CA GLU A 344 -1.72 -18.75 0.48
C GLU A 344 -1.79 -17.79 1.68
N ILE A 345 -2.94 -17.14 1.93
CA ILE A 345 -3.20 -16.34 3.14
C ILE A 345 -3.91 -17.22 4.17
N GLU A 346 -3.47 -17.18 5.43
CA GLU A 346 -4.12 -17.87 6.57
C GLU A 346 -4.95 -16.94 7.46
N ARG A 347 -4.54 -15.67 7.59
CA ARG A 347 -5.13 -14.67 8.48
C ARG A 347 -5.06 -13.28 7.84
N VAL A 348 -6.15 -12.53 7.94
CA VAL A 348 -6.31 -11.15 7.44
C VAL A 348 -6.72 -10.25 8.61
N GLU A 349 -6.01 -9.15 8.77
CA GLU A 349 -6.27 -8.10 9.75
C GLU A 349 -6.59 -6.80 9.00
N MET A 350 -7.67 -6.12 9.37
CA MET A 350 -8.14 -4.94 8.64
C MET A 350 -8.73 -3.90 9.58
N GLN A 351 -8.49 -2.63 9.25
CA GLN A 351 -8.95 -1.45 9.97
C GLN A 351 -9.58 -0.46 8.97
N MET A 352 -10.81 -0.04 9.27
CA MET A 352 -11.59 0.94 8.51
C MET A 352 -12.06 2.06 9.44
N PRO A 353 -11.28 3.15 9.61
CA PRO A 353 -11.77 4.36 10.28
C PRO A 353 -12.89 4.99 9.45
N ASN A 354 -14.05 5.25 10.05
CA ASN A 354 -15.15 5.95 9.40
C ASN A 354 -14.84 7.46 9.36
N LYS A 355 -14.56 7.98 8.17
CA LYS A 355 -14.30 9.40 7.93
C LYS A 355 -15.63 10.10 7.65
N HIS A 356 -16.06 10.91 8.61
CA HIS A 356 -17.38 11.52 8.60
C HIS A 356 -17.48 12.69 7.61
N TYR A 357 -18.55 12.68 6.83
CA TYR A 357 -19.01 13.79 6.00
C TYR A 357 -20.45 14.09 6.44
N ASN A 358 -20.60 15.03 7.38
CA ASN A 358 -21.87 15.30 8.03
C ASN A 358 -22.71 16.27 7.18
N SER A 359 -24.02 16.07 7.08
CA SER A 359 -24.89 17.10 6.48
C SER A 359 -24.99 18.31 7.43
N LEU A 360 -25.11 19.50 6.85
CA LEU A 360 -25.26 20.76 7.58
C LEU A 360 -26.74 21.10 7.78
N ASP A 361 -27.12 21.49 9.00
CA ASP A 361 -28.39 22.18 9.26
C ASP A 361 -28.36 23.58 8.64
N LEU A 362 -29.11 23.75 7.54
CA LEU A 362 -29.22 25.02 6.82
C LEU A 362 -30.51 25.81 7.15
N SER A 363 -31.30 25.38 8.14
CA SER A 363 -32.55 26.04 8.54
C SER A 363 -32.38 27.53 8.88
N LYS A 364 -31.22 27.89 9.42
CA LYS A 364 -30.85 29.27 9.80
C LYS A 364 -30.58 30.20 8.61
N PHE A 365 -30.50 29.67 7.38
CA PHE A 365 -30.15 30.40 6.16
C PHE A 365 -31.27 30.49 5.13
N GLN A 366 -32.52 30.16 5.52
CA GLN A 366 -33.71 30.20 4.64
C GLN A 366 -33.98 31.56 3.96
N SER A 367 -33.48 32.67 4.51
CA SER A 367 -33.55 34.00 3.88
C SER A 367 -32.59 34.18 2.68
N THR A 368 -31.59 33.31 2.57
CA THR A 368 -30.52 33.37 1.55
C THR A 368 -30.61 32.21 0.55
N ILE A 369 -30.97 31.02 1.03
CA ILE A 369 -31.07 29.80 0.22
C ILE A 369 -32.47 29.71 -0.40
N LYS A 370 -32.54 29.70 -1.74
CA LYS A 370 -33.78 29.49 -2.48
C LYS A 370 -33.97 27.99 -2.73
N GLY A 371 -35.15 27.46 -2.39
CA GLY A 371 -35.53 26.06 -2.65
C GLY A 371 -35.91 25.27 -1.40
N GLY A 372 -35.44 25.68 -0.22
CA GLY A 372 -35.71 25.01 1.05
C GLY A 372 -34.49 25.02 1.96
N SER A 373 -34.52 24.20 3.02
CA SER A 373 -33.38 23.96 3.92
C SER A 373 -33.02 22.49 4.09
N GLU A 374 -33.56 21.59 3.26
CA GLU A 374 -33.03 20.23 3.10
C GLU A 374 -31.66 20.29 2.39
N ASN A 375 -30.77 19.36 2.73
CA ASN A 375 -29.38 19.39 2.29
C ASN A 375 -28.84 17.98 2.00
N HIS A 376 -28.67 17.72 0.70
CA HIS A 376 -28.13 16.48 0.14
C HIS A 376 -26.89 16.73 -0.74
N GLU A 377 -26.33 17.95 -0.69
CA GLU A 377 -25.31 18.43 -1.63
C GLU A 377 -24.06 18.96 -0.91
N VAL A 378 -24.22 19.60 0.25
CA VAL A 378 -23.14 20.31 0.96
C VAL A 378 -22.87 19.67 2.32
N TYR A 379 -21.78 18.92 2.40
CA TYR A 379 -21.37 18.18 3.58
C TYR A 379 -20.14 18.80 4.24
N GLN A 380 -20.02 18.66 5.56
CA GLN A 380 -18.83 19.01 6.34
C GLN A 380 -17.90 17.79 6.48
N PRO A 381 -16.73 17.74 5.81
CA PRO A 381 -15.71 16.74 6.08
C PRO A 381 -15.15 16.94 7.49
N THR A 382 -14.99 15.85 8.24
CA THR A 382 -14.50 15.90 9.63
C THR A 382 -13.27 15.01 9.77
N ASP A 383 -12.10 15.63 10.00
CA ASP A 383 -10.83 14.90 10.14
C ASP A 383 -10.75 14.10 11.45
N LYS A 384 -11.25 14.70 12.53
CA LYS A 384 -11.31 14.18 13.91
C LYS A 384 -12.58 14.70 14.60
N PRO A 385 -13.25 13.93 15.47
CA PRO A 385 -13.03 12.51 15.72
C PRO A 385 -13.41 11.65 14.49
N ALA A 386 -13.04 10.37 14.52
CA ALA A 386 -13.44 9.38 13.53
C ALA A 386 -13.77 8.08 14.27
N GLY A 387 -14.88 7.43 13.92
CA GLY A 387 -15.19 6.10 14.46
C GLY A 387 -14.17 5.07 13.98
N ILE A 388 -13.72 4.16 14.85
CA ILE A 388 -12.74 3.13 14.50
C ILE A 388 -13.40 1.75 14.47
N ILE A 389 -13.19 1.02 13.38
CA ILE A 389 -13.65 -0.36 13.20
C ILE A 389 -12.45 -1.19 12.76
N HIS A 390 -12.18 -2.30 13.44
CA HIS A 390 -11.14 -3.26 13.11
C HIS A 390 -11.66 -4.69 13.29
N ALA A 391 -11.07 -5.65 12.58
CA ALA A 391 -11.24 -7.07 12.85
C ALA A 391 -10.06 -7.88 12.30
N GLN A 392 -9.86 -9.06 12.88
CA GLN A 392 -8.95 -10.09 12.38
C GLN A 392 -9.78 -11.35 12.05
N LEU A 393 -9.64 -11.87 10.83
CA LEU A 393 -10.26 -13.11 10.38
C LEU A 393 -9.16 -14.12 10.08
N GLU A 394 -9.37 -15.38 10.45
CA GLU A 394 -8.48 -16.49 10.14
C GLU A 394 -9.24 -17.72 9.65
N ARG A 395 -8.52 -18.64 9.00
CA ARG A 395 -9.11 -19.90 8.52
C ARG A 395 -9.42 -20.83 9.70
N SER A 396 -10.68 -21.28 9.80
CA SER A 396 -11.07 -22.23 10.83
C SER A 396 -10.26 -23.53 10.77
N SER A 397 -10.04 -24.17 11.93
CA SER A 397 -9.36 -25.48 12.03
C SER A 397 -9.98 -26.56 11.13
N LYS A 398 -11.31 -26.53 10.93
CA LYS A 398 -12.03 -27.42 10.00
C LYS A 398 -11.67 -27.15 8.53
N THR A 399 -11.38 -25.89 8.16
CA THR A 399 -10.95 -25.48 6.82
C THR A 399 -9.47 -25.79 6.57
N LEU A 400 -8.65 -25.78 7.62
CA LEU A 400 -7.24 -26.17 7.56
C LEU A 400 -7.07 -27.70 7.43
N ALA A 401 -7.90 -28.48 8.12
CA ALA A 401 -7.83 -29.95 8.11
C ALA A 401 -8.17 -30.60 6.74
N SER A 402 -8.90 -29.91 5.87
CA SER A 402 -9.28 -30.40 4.53
C SER A 402 -8.27 -30.07 3.42
N ARG A 403 -7.14 -29.41 3.74
CA ARG A 403 -6.14 -28.97 2.76
C ARG A 403 -4.83 -29.78 2.84
N PRO A 404 -4.21 -30.12 1.70
CA PRO A 404 -2.90 -30.76 1.69
C PRO A 404 -1.84 -29.78 2.21
N ARG A 405 -1.22 -30.09 3.35
CA ARG A 405 -0.11 -29.30 3.92
C ARG A 405 1.04 -29.20 2.90
N GLN A 406 1.26 -28.01 2.33
CA GLN A 406 2.46 -27.74 1.55
C GLN A 406 3.67 -27.67 2.50
N VAL A 407 4.47 -28.73 2.52
CA VAL A 407 5.71 -28.76 3.28
C VAL A 407 6.72 -27.82 2.64
N PHE A 408 7.26 -26.87 3.42
CA PHE A 408 8.40 -26.03 3.05
C PHE A 408 9.64 -26.89 2.74
N ARG A 409 9.76 -27.35 1.48
CA ARG A 409 10.92 -28.12 1.01
C ARG A 409 12.13 -27.20 0.92
N ARG A 410 13.05 -27.29 1.90
CA ARG A 410 14.37 -26.64 1.89
C ARG A 410 15.13 -26.98 0.60
N ARG A 411 15.02 -26.15 -0.45
CA ARG A 411 15.93 -26.16 -1.60
C ARG A 411 17.19 -25.33 -1.27
N ALA A 412 18.06 -25.92 -0.46
CA ALA A 412 19.40 -25.40 -0.26
C ALA A 412 20.23 -25.60 -1.54
N LYS A 413 20.29 -24.57 -2.40
CA LYS A 413 21.29 -24.34 -3.45
C LYS A 413 21.16 -22.91 -3.97
N LEU A 414 22.09 -22.06 -3.54
CA LEU A 414 22.36 -20.69 -3.99
C LEU A 414 23.87 -20.56 -4.28
#